data_AF-A0A919B2V8-F1
#
_entry.id   AF-A0A919B2V8-F1
#
_cell.length_a   1.000
_cell.length_b   1.000
_cell.length_c   1.000
_cell.angle_alpha   90.00
_cell.angle_beta   90.00
_cell.angle_gamma   90.00
#
_symmetry.space_group_name_H-M   'P 1'
#
loop_
_entity.id
_entity.type
_entity.pdbx_description
1 polymer ?
#
loop_
_entity_poly.entity_id
_entity_poly.type
_entity_poly.pdbx_seq_one_letter_code
_entity_poly.pdbx_strand_id
1 'polypeptide(L)'
;MDRTVVVVPDIQAPKHDQQALDAIVAFIADVEPDEVIQIGDACDFEAPSRWSAGSRAEYEGSVEQEADDLRRNFIVPVRDVFDGPFGFHEGNHDLRPRKYLESRAPGLGASDHFRMENLLRFAEHEVRRLPDFYEVGPDVITTHGHLGRIGLRQDAGATALGAAKRWGKSVVMGHTHRAAAIPWTTGIGSPRTVWGVEVGNVMREDCADYLKGAPGNWQKAFGVLHFSGDHFKPEVVYLDEQNQFTYGGYQYLPGGADAA
;
A
#
# COMPACT_ATOMS: atom_id res chain seq x y z
N MET A 1 18.54 -17.76 -3.10
CA MET A 1 17.39 -17.94 -3.99
C MET A 1 16.96 -16.56 -4.40
N ASP A 2 16.68 -16.38 -5.68
CA ASP A 2 16.16 -15.11 -6.18
C ASP A 2 14.70 -15.01 -5.79
N ARG A 3 14.24 -13.79 -5.47
CA ARG A 3 12.88 -13.53 -4.99
C ARG A 3 12.37 -12.19 -5.51
N THR A 4 11.15 -12.16 -6.02
CA THR A 4 10.44 -10.96 -6.44
C THR A 4 9.20 -10.75 -5.57
N VAL A 5 9.01 -9.53 -5.06
CA VAL A 5 7.83 -9.16 -4.27
C VAL A 5 7.17 -7.96 -4.92
N VAL A 6 5.85 -8.05 -5.16
CA VAL A 6 5.05 -6.92 -5.65
C VAL A 6 4.41 -6.23 -4.46
N VAL A 7 4.57 -4.91 -4.38
CA VAL A 7 4.02 -4.08 -3.32
C VAL A 7 2.95 -3.16 -3.90
N VAL A 8 1.70 -3.49 -3.62
CA VAL A 8 0.53 -2.69 -3.99
C VAL A 8 0.40 -1.52 -3.00
N PRO A 9 0.26 -0.28 -3.50
CA PRO A 9 0.28 0.92 -2.67
C PRO A 9 -1.06 1.14 -1.95
N ASP A 10 -1.23 2.33 -1.38
CA ASP A 10 -2.49 2.88 -0.87
C ASP A 10 -3.58 2.82 -1.97
N ILE A 11 -4.64 2.04 -1.71
CA ILE A 11 -5.79 1.86 -2.62
C ILE A 11 -6.89 2.84 -2.24
N GLN A 12 -7.18 2.95 -0.94
CA GLN A 12 -8.25 3.77 -0.38
C GLN A 12 -9.61 3.49 -1.03
N ALA A 13 -9.97 2.21 -1.18
CA ALA A 13 -11.28 1.82 -1.69
C ALA A 13 -12.39 2.48 -0.85
N PRO A 14 -13.45 3.02 -1.49
CA PRO A 14 -13.81 2.89 -2.91
C PRO A 14 -13.34 4.06 -3.80
N LYS A 15 -12.34 4.83 -3.36
CA LYS A 15 -11.82 6.03 -4.07
C LYS A 15 -10.72 5.70 -5.08
N HIS A 16 -10.36 4.42 -5.24
CA HIS A 16 -9.34 3.98 -6.18
C HIS A 16 -9.75 4.20 -7.63
N ASP A 17 -8.75 4.23 -8.50
CA ASP A 17 -8.90 4.12 -9.93
C ASP A 17 -8.92 2.64 -10.30
N GLN A 18 -10.10 2.11 -10.67
CA GLN A 18 -10.27 0.70 -10.98
C GLN A 18 -9.36 0.25 -12.13
N GLN A 19 -9.12 1.10 -13.12
CA GLN A 19 -8.27 0.75 -14.27
C GLN A 19 -6.81 0.59 -13.87
N ALA A 20 -6.31 1.45 -12.98
CA ALA A 20 -4.97 1.31 -12.41
C ALA A 20 -4.84 0.02 -11.60
N LEU A 21 -5.86 -0.30 -10.81
CA LEU A 21 -5.88 -1.51 -9.99
C LEU A 21 -5.93 -2.78 -10.83
N ASP A 22 -6.78 -2.81 -11.86
CA ASP A 22 -6.88 -3.93 -12.81
C ASP A 22 -5.55 -4.17 -13.53
N ALA A 23 -4.86 -3.11 -13.94
CA ALA A 23 -3.56 -3.21 -14.60
C ALA A 23 -2.47 -3.79 -13.66
N ILE A 24 -2.51 -3.46 -12.36
CA ILE A 24 -1.63 -4.07 -11.35
C ILE A 24 -1.97 -5.55 -11.14
N VAL A 25 -3.25 -5.94 -11.13
CA VAL A 25 -3.66 -7.34 -11.02
C VAL A 25 -3.19 -8.14 -12.24
N ALA A 26 -3.35 -7.61 -13.46
CA ALA A 26 -2.81 -8.23 -14.67
C ALA A 26 -1.28 -8.39 -14.61
N PHE A 27 -0.58 -7.38 -14.10
CA PHE A 27 0.85 -7.46 -13.88
C PHE A 27 1.27 -8.53 -12.86
N ILE A 28 0.50 -8.71 -11.77
CA ILE A 28 0.75 -9.79 -10.81
C ILE A 28 0.60 -11.16 -11.50
N ALA A 29 -0.40 -11.32 -12.37
CA ALA A 29 -0.60 -12.54 -13.13
C ALA A 29 0.59 -12.85 -14.06
N ASP A 30 1.12 -11.82 -14.74
CA ASP A 30 2.19 -11.98 -15.73
C ASP A 30 3.57 -12.17 -15.10
N VAL A 31 3.85 -11.51 -13.97
CA VAL A 31 5.15 -11.56 -13.30
C VAL A 31 5.30 -12.76 -12.35
N GLU A 32 4.18 -13.35 -11.91
CA GLU A 32 4.15 -14.48 -10.97
C GLU A 32 5.10 -14.28 -9.78
N PRO A 33 4.93 -13.23 -8.96
CA PRO A 33 5.87 -12.90 -7.89
C PRO A 33 5.87 -13.95 -6.77
N ASP A 34 6.91 -13.98 -5.93
CA ASP A 34 6.98 -14.88 -4.77
C ASP A 34 6.12 -14.41 -3.59
N GLU A 35 5.73 -13.13 -3.57
CA GLU A 35 4.85 -12.56 -2.56
C GLU A 35 4.19 -11.28 -3.10
N VAL A 36 2.92 -11.07 -2.74
CA VAL A 36 2.21 -9.80 -2.93
C VAL A 36 1.98 -9.16 -1.56
N ILE A 37 2.24 -7.87 -1.44
CA ILE A 37 2.03 -7.08 -0.23
C ILE A 37 1.14 -5.88 -0.56
N GLN A 38 -0.01 -5.73 0.10
CA GLN A 38 -0.71 -4.46 0.17
C GLN A 38 -0.16 -3.67 1.37
N ILE A 39 0.34 -2.45 1.13
CA ILE A 39 1.16 -1.69 2.10
C ILE A 39 0.35 -0.88 3.13
N GLY A 40 -0.95 -1.12 3.27
CA GLY A 40 -1.87 -0.39 4.14
C GLY A 40 -2.65 0.72 3.41
N ASP A 41 -3.63 1.29 4.10
CA ASP A 41 -4.67 2.17 3.55
C ASP A 41 -5.36 1.53 2.34
N ALA A 42 -5.79 0.28 2.52
CA ALA A 42 -6.51 -0.46 1.50
C ALA A 42 -7.95 0.06 1.37
N CYS A 43 -8.61 0.35 2.49
CA CYS A 43 -9.90 1.04 2.55
C CYS A 43 -9.73 2.47 3.05
N ASP A 44 -10.60 3.40 2.63
CA ASP A 44 -10.58 4.77 3.13
C ASP A 44 -11.27 4.92 4.50
N PHE A 45 -12.45 4.32 4.67
CA PHE A 45 -13.28 4.41 5.88
C PHE A 45 -13.41 5.86 6.38
N GLU A 46 -14.02 6.71 5.55
CA GLU A 46 -14.18 8.15 5.84
C GLU A 46 -15.15 8.40 7.00
N ALA A 47 -16.29 7.69 7.00
CA ALA A 47 -17.33 7.86 8.02
C ALA A 47 -16.80 7.75 9.47
N PRO A 48 -16.01 6.72 9.85
CA PRO A 48 -15.41 6.62 11.20
C PRO A 48 -14.13 7.46 11.39
N SER A 49 -13.83 8.42 10.51
CA SER A 49 -12.65 9.27 10.65
C SER A 49 -12.84 10.37 11.71
N ARG A 50 -11.73 10.94 12.19
CA ARG A 50 -11.78 12.15 13.04
C ARG A 50 -12.27 13.39 12.29
N TRP A 51 -12.26 13.37 10.96
CA TRP A 51 -12.57 14.52 10.11
C TRP A 51 -14.07 14.65 9.84
N SER A 52 -14.78 13.53 9.83
CA SER A 52 -16.24 13.45 9.71
C SER A 52 -16.96 13.69 11.03
N ALA A 53 -16.26 13.66 12.18
CA ALA A 53 -16.85 13.73 13.52
C ALA A 53 -17.81 14.93 13.70
N GLY A 54 -19.06 14.66 14.09
CA GLY A 54 -20.12 15.64 14.28
C GLY A 54 -20.83 16.08 13.00
N SER A 55 -20.42 15.59 11.83
CA SER A 55 -21.06 15.88 10.54
C SER A 55 -22.04 14.77 10.15
N ARG A 56 -22.82 15.01 9.08
CA ARG A 56 -23.69 13.96 8.49
C ARG A 56 -22.90 12.74 8.03
N ALA A 57 -21.68 12.93 7.54
CA ALA A 57 -20.82 11.85 7.03
C ALA A 57 -20.45 10.82 8.11
N GLU A 58 -20.37 11.22 9.39
CA GLU A 58 -20.11 10.29 10.51
C GLU A 58 -21.18 9.18 10.61
N TYR A 59 -22.41 9.45 10.15
CA TYR A 59 -23.56 8.56 10.32
C TYR A 59 -23.93 7.79 9.05
N GLU A 60 -23.10 7.79 8.01
CA GLU A 60 -23.40 7.15 6.72
C GLU A 60 -23.40 5.62 6.79
N GLY A 61 -22.68 5.02 7.75
CA GLY A 61 -22.68 3.57 7.96
C GLY A 61 -22.03 2.76 6.83
N SER A 62 -21.05 3.35 6.12
CA SER A 62 -20.45 2.79 4.90
C SER A 62 -19.40 1.70 5.10
N VAL A 63 -18.94 1.46 6.34
CA VAL A 63 -17.76 0.62 6.63
C VAL A 63 -17.82 -0.77 5.98
N GLU A 64 -18.91 -1.51 6.14
CA GLU A 64 -19.01 -2.86 5.57
C GLU A 64 -19.11 -2.83 4.03
N GLN A 65 -19.77 -1.80 3.48
CA GLN A 65 -19.88 -1.63 2.04
C GLN A 65 -18.53 -1.32 1.39
N GLU A 66 -17.72 -0.45 2.01
CA GLU A 66 -16.37 -0.13 1.53
C GLU A 66 -15.43 -1.35 1.63
N ALA A 67 -15.55 -2.14 2.70
CA ALA A 67 -14.82 -3.41 2.84
C ALA A 67 -15.22 -4.42 1.76
N ASP A 68 -16.53 -4.57 1.50
CA ASP A 68 -17.05 -5.44 0.44
C ASP A 68 -16.64 -5.00 -0.96
N ASP A 69 -16.51 -3.69 -1.19
CA ASP A 69 -15.99 -3.14 -2.44
C ASP A 69 -14.53 -3.56 -2.67
N LEU A 70 -13.64 -3.32 -1.70
CA LEU A 70 -12.25 -3.74 -1.78
C LEU A 70 -12.11 -5.24 -2.00
N ARG A 71 -12.89 -6.06 -1.28
CA ARG A 71 -12.83 -7.53 -1.45
C ARG A 71 -13.14 -7.95 -2.88
N ARG A 72 -14.21 -7.41 -3.47
CA ARG A 72 -14.65 -7.76 -4.84
C ARG A 72 -13.73 -7.21 -5.92
N ASN A 73 -13.20 -6.02 -5.72
CA ASN A 73 -12.45 -5.30 -6.75
C ASN A 73 -10.94 -5.47 -6.68
N PHE A 74 -10.43 -6.07 -5.58
CA PHE A 74 -9.00 -6.29 -5.40
C PHE A 74 -8.66 -7.69 -4.89
N ILE A 75 -9.17 -8.07 -3.71
CA ILE A 75 -8.73 -9.31 -3.04
C ILE A 75 -9.09 -10.54 -3.87
N VAL A 76 -10.33 -10.62 -4.35
CA VAL A 76 -10.79 -11.72 -5.21
C VAL A 76 -10.01 -11.73 -6.55
N PRO A 77 -9.92 -10.62 -7.30
CA PRO A 77 -9.11 -10.57 -8.53
C PRO A 77 -7.65 -10.98 -8.37
N VAL A 78 -6.96 -10.56 -7.29
CA VAL A 78 -5.58 -11.01 -7.02
C VAL A 78 -5.56 -12.51 -6.76
N ARG A 79 -6.52 -13.05 -5.98
CA ARG A 79 -6.59 -14.49 -5.71
C ARG A 79 -6.96 -15.33 -6.93
N ASP A 80 -7.70 -14.79 -7.88
CA ASP A 80 -8.01 -15.47 -9.14
C ASP A 80 -6.76 -15.68 -10.03
N VAL A 81 -5.70 -14.88 -9.83
CA VAL A 81 -4.46 -14.94 -10.63
C VAL A 81 -3.22 -15.30 -9.83
N PHE A 82 -3.30 -15.36 -8.49
CA PHE A 82 -2.14 -15.57 -7.62
C PHE A 82 -2.46 -16.37 -6.35
N ASP A 83 -1.91 -17.58 -6.30
CA ASP A 83 -2.06 -18.54 -5.19
C ASP A 83 -0.98 -18.40 -4.09
N GLY A 84 0.01 -17.54 -4.28
CA GLY A 84 1.15 -17.42 -3.36
C GLY A 84 0.87 -16.59 -2.09
N PRO A 85 1.92 -16.29 -1.29
CA PRO A 85 1.81 -15.46 -0.10
C PRO A 85 1.25 -14.06 -0.43
N PHE A 86 0.10 -13.72 0.16
CA PHE A 86 -0.53 -12.40 0.00
C PHE A 86 -0.77 -11.78 1.39
N GLY A 87 -0.10 -10.66 1.66
CA GLY A 87 -0.14 -9.99 2.96
C GLY A 87 -0.61 -8.55 2.90
N PHE A 88 -1.23 -8.08 3.98
CA PHE A 88 -1.66 -6.69 4.16
C PHE A 88 -1.01 -6.09 5.40
N HIS A 89 -0.39 -4.92 5.26
CA HIS A 89 -0.16 -4.03 6.39
C HIS A 89 -1.46 -3.34 6.79
N GLU A 90 -1.64 -3.04 8.08
CA GLU A 90 -2.75 -2.17 8.52
C GLU A 90 -2.28 -0.70 8.43
N GLY A 91 -2.98 0.11 7.65
CA GLY A 91 -2.75 1.54 7.54
C GLY A 91 -3.52 2.37 8.57
N ASN A 92 -3.35 3.69 8.53
CA ASN A 92 -4.07 4.57 9.45
C ASN A 92 -5.55 4.76 9.09
N HIS A 93 -5.95 4.44 7.86
CA HIS A 93 -7.35 4.36 7.44
C HIS A 93 -7.99 3.04 7.87
N ASP A 94 -7.30 1.92 7.66
CA ASP A 94 -7.83 0.58 7.96
C ASP A 94 -8.17 0.38 9.44
N LEU A 95 -7.44 1.07 10.35
CA LEU A 95 -7.68 1.01 11.79
C LEU A 95 -8.87 1.85 12.27
N ARG A 96 -9.46 2.71 11.43
CA ARG A 96 -10.50 3.67 11.82
C ARG A 96 -11.76 3.00 12.38
N PRO A 97 -12.36 1.97 11.75
CA PRO A 97 -13.58 1.34 12.26
C PRO A 97 -13.41 0.84 13.70
N ARG A 98 -12.32 0.10 13.96
CA ARG A 98 -12.01 -0.40 15.30
C ARG A 98 -11.78 0.72 16.31
N LYS A 99 -10.93 1.71 16.00
CA LYS A 99 -10.68 2.82 16.94
C LYS A 99 -11.91 3.69 17.19
N TYR A 100 -12.76 3.85 16.18
CA TYR A 100 -14.02 4.56 16.31
C TYR A 100 -14.94 3.82 17.30
N LEU A 101 -15.12 2.50 17.15
CA LEU A 101 -15.89 1.68 18.10
C LEU A 101 -15.33 1.76 19.52
N GLU A 102 -14.01 1.56 19.68
CA GLU A 102 -13.33 1.62 20.98
C GLU A 102 -13.54 2.98 21.67
N SER A 103 -13.58 4.09 20.91
CA SER A 103 -13.72 5.44 21.46
C SER A 103 -15.17 5.87 21.73
N ARG A 104 -16.13 5.46 20.88
CA ARG A 104 -17.53 5.90 20.96
C ARG A 104 -18.44 4.94 21.73
N ALA A 105 -18.12 3.64 21.70
CA ALA A 105 -18.86 2.60 22.39
C ALA A 105 -17.90 1.56 23.00
N PRO A 106 -17.07 1.93 23.99
CA PRO A 106 -16.03 1.06 24.55
C PRO A 106 -16.55 -0.27 25.10
N GLY A 107 -17.80 -0.33 25.57
CA GLY A 107 -18.44 -1.59 26.00
C GLY A 107 -18.62 -2.61 24.87
N LEU A 108 -18.58 -2.17 23.61
CA LEU A 108 -18.59 -3.01 22.41
C LEU A 108 -17.19 -3.16 21.79
N GLY A 109 -16.19 -2.45 22.28
CA GLY A 109 -14.82 -2.43 21.74
C GLY A 109 -14.08 -3.77 21.83
N ALA A 110 -14.61 -4.73 22.59
CA ALA A 110 -14.13 -6.11 22.60
C ALA A 110 -14.53 -6.89 21.32
N SER A 111 -15.34 -6.32 20.44
CA SER A 111 -15.72 -6.95 19.18
C SER A 111 -14.54 -6.99 18.22
N ASP A 112 -14.23 -8.19 17.73
CA ASP A 112 -13.20 -8.38 16.72
C ASP A 112 -13.74 -8.10 15.29
N HIS A 113 -15.05 -7.91 15.13
CA HIS A 113 -15.70 -7.74 13.82
C HIS A 113 -15.08 -6.62 12.98
N PHE A 114 -14.78 -5.47 13.60
CA PHE A 114 -14.26 -4.29 12.92
C PHE A 114 -12.72 -4.26 12.79
N ARG A 115 -12.06 -5.38 13.07
CA ARG A 115 -10.64 -5.53 12.72
C ARG A 115 -10.52 -5.76 11.22
N MET A 116 -9.49 -5.18 10.60
CA MET A 116 -9.26 -5.28 9.15
C MET A 116 -9.34 -6.72 8.64
N GLU A 117 -8.70 -7.66 9.34
CA GLU A 117 -8.70 -9.07 8.94
C GLU A 117 -10.10 -9.72 8.86
N ASN A 118 -11.03 -9.26 9.70
CA ASN A 118 -12.39 -9.79 9.76
C ASN A 118 -13.32 -9.05 8.78
N LEU A 119 -13.22 -7.72 8.70
CA LEU A 119 -13.95 -6.93 7.70
C LEU A 119 -13.62 -7.37 6.27
N LEU A 120 -12.35 -7.62 5.99
CA LEU A 120 -11.85 -8.03 4.69
C LEU A 120 -11.85 -9.54 4.47
N ARG A 121 -12.32 -10.31 5.46
CA ARG A 121 -12.46 -11.77 5.40
C ARG A 121 -11.18 -12.50 5.01
N PHE A 122 -10.06 -12.12 5.62
CA PHE A 122 -8.74 -12.66 5.31
C PHE A 122 -8.68 -14.19 5.35
N ALA A 123 -9.40 -14.81 6.29
CA ALA A 123 -9.46 -16.27 6.39
C ALA A 123 -10.12 -16.94 5.17
N GLU A 124 -11.11 -16.30 4.54
CA GLU A 124 -11.80 -16.82 3.33
C GLU A 124 -10.91 -16.73 2.09
N HIS A 125 -9.96 -15.80 2.07
CA HIS A 125 -9.10 -15.50 0.92
C HIS A 125 -7.62 -15.85 1.17
N GLU A 126 -7.33 -16.59 2.24
CA GLU A 126 -5.97 -16.98 2.65
C GLU A 126 -4.99 -15.79 2.72
N VAL A 127 -5.49 -14.61 3.09
CA VAL A 127 -4.70 -13.40 3.25
C VAL A 127 -4.15 -13.34 4.67
N ARG A 128 -2.92 -12.83 4.82
CA ARG A 128 -2.32 -12.62 6.13
C ARG A 128 -2.24 -11.14 6.49
N ARG A 129 -2.53 -10.83 7.76
CA ARG A 129 -2.13 -9.55 8.33
C ARG A 129 -0.62 -9.59 8.61
N LEU A 130 0.11 -8.64 8.04
CA LEU A 130 1.54 -8.47 8.27
C LEU A 130 1.80 -7.69 9.57
N PRO A 131 2.95 -7.92 10.23
CA PRO A 131 3.40 -7.06 11.33
C PRO A 131 3.63 -5.62 10.85
N ASP A 132 3.43 -4.63 11.74
CA ASP A 132 3.64 -3.20 11.45
C ASP A 132 5.00 -2.88 10.80
N PHE A 133 6.02 -3.67 11.12
CA PHE A 133 7.35 -3.66 10.50
C PHE A 133 7.69 -5.08 10.07
N TYR A 134 7.42 -5.40 8.81
CA TYR A 134 7.62 -6.75 8.28
C TYR A 134 8.97 -6.85 7.59
N GLU A 135 9.84 -7.73 8.10
CA GLU A 135 11.12 -8.07 7.48
C GLU A 135 10.87 -8.92 6.21
N VAL A 136 10.80 -8.25 5.06
CA VAL A 136 10.52 -8.88 3.76
C VAL A 136 11.77 -9.54 3.18
N GLY A 137 12.96 -9.12 3.62
CA GLY A 137 14.25 -9.69 3.24
C GLY A 137 15.39 -9.17 4.12
N PRO A 138 16.64 -9.59 3.85
CA PRO A 138 17.80 -9.17 4.63
C PRO A 138 17.95 -7.65 4.68
N ASP A 139 17.82 -7.05 5.87
CA ASP A 139 17.88 -5.60 6.07
C ASP A 139 16.89 -4.77 5.24
N VAL A 140 15.76 -5.36 4.85
CA VAL A 140 14.67 -4.66 4.15
C VAL A 140 13.37 -4.88 4.89
N ILE A 141 12.72 -3.78 5.26
CA ILE A 141 11.40 -3.82 5.89
C ILE A 141 10.34 -3.16 5.00
N THR A 142 9.13 -3.68 5.11
CA THR A 142 7.91 -3.03 4.63
C THR A 142 7.10 -2.54 5.83
N THR A 143 6.46 -1.38 5.69
CA THR A 143 5.56 -0.79 6.69
C THR A 143 4.63 0.19 6.00
N HIS A 144 3.43 0.43 6.51
CA HIS A 144 2.60 1.51 5.96
C HIS A 144 3.27 2.88 6.11
N GLY A 145 3.88 3.13 7.27
CA GLY A 145 4.69 4.34 7.51
C GLY A 145 4.04 5.41 8.40
N HIS A 146 2.81 5.18 8.87
CA HIS A 146 2.15 6.03 9.88
C HIS A 146 2.67 5.77 11.32
N LEU A 147 3.40 4.67 11.53
CA LEU A 147 3.97 4.24 12.82
C LEU A 147 5.47 4.53 12.91
N GLY A 148 6.09 4.15 14.03
CA GLY A 148 7.55 4.22 14.19
C GLY A 148 8.12 5.65 14.27
N ARG A 149 7.26 6.65 14.46
CA ARG A 149 7.65 8.08 14.48
C ARG A 149 8.45 8.46 13.24
N ILE A 150 8.05 7.96 12.07
CA ILE A 150 8.64 8.37 10.80
C ILE A 150 8.24 9.83 10.54
N GLY A 151 9.23 10.68 10.30
CA GLY A 151 9.00 12.10 10.03
C GLY A 151 8.68 12.32 8.56
N LEU A 152 7.45 12.78 8.26
CA LEU A 152 7.01 13.09 6.90
C LEU A 152 7.89 14.17 6.29
N ARG A 153 8.31 13.95 5.04
CA ARG A 153 9.01 14.94 4.21
C ARG A 153 8.12 15.39 3.07
N GLN A 154 8.55 16.37 2.27
CA GLN A 154 7.79 16.85 1.11
C GLN A 154 8.24 16.17 -0.19
N ASP A 155 9.52 15.84 -0.29
CA ASP A 155 10.11 15.19 -1.46
C ASP A 155 9.80 13.68 -1.47
N ALA A 156 9.47 13.14 -2.64
CA ALA A 156 9.23 11.72 -2.84
C ALA A 156 10.47 10.88 -2.46
N GLY A 157 10.25 9.70 -1.87
CA GLY A 157 11.26 8.80 -1.32
C GLY A 157 11.92 9.28 -0.02
N ALA A 158 11.87 10.59 0.29
CA ALA A 158 12.68 11.16 1.36
C ALA A 158 12.16 10.79 2.77
N THR A 159 10.85 10.55 2.94
CA THR A 159 10.26 10.07 4.20
C THR A 159 10.81 8.70 4.56
N ALA A 160 10.65 7.75 3.62
CA ALA A 160 11.18 6.39 3.74
C ALA A 160 12.70 6.42 3.95
N LEU A 161 13.42 7.27 3.21
CA LEU A 161 14.87 7.38 3.34
C LEU A 161 15.29 7.91 4.72
N GLY A 162 14.52 8.85 5.29
CA GLY A 162 14.74 9.33 6.65
C GLY A 162 14.64 8.20 7.68
N ALA A 163 13.65 7.31 7.54
CA ALA A 163 13.52 6.12 8.37
C ALA A 163 14.67 5.13 8.12
N ALA A 164 15.02 4.88 6.86
CA ALA A 164 16.09 3.96 6.47
C ALA A 164 17.45 4.36 7.07
N LYS A 165 17.79 5.65 6.99
CA LYS A 165 19.00 6.22 7.61
C LYS A 165 19.04 6.02 9.14
N ARG A 166 17.90 6.21 9.80
CA ARG A 166 17.78 6.13 11.26
C ARG A 166 17.82 4.69 11.76
N TRP A 167 17.21 3.76 11.03
CA TRP A 167 17.07 2.36 11.42
C TRP A 167 18.18 1.46 10.88
N GLY A 168 18.95 1.93 9.90
CA GLY A 168 20.03 1.16 9.30
C GLY A 168 19.53 -0.03 8.50
N LYS A 169 18.32 0.07 7.94
CA LYS A 169 17.68 -0.92 7.04
C LYS A 169 17.04 -0.17 5.88
N SER A 170 16.88 -0.83 4.74
CA SER A 170 16.04 -0.27 3.68
C SER A 170 14.58 -0.29 4.12
N VAL A 171 13.83 0.76 3.79
CA VAL A 171 12.43 0.93 4.19
C VAL A 171 11.58 1.12 2.95
N VAL A 172 10.58 0.27 2.78
CA VAL A 172 9.54 0.36 1.76
C VAL A 172 8.22 0.72 2.42
N MET A 173 7.55 1.78 1.97
CA MET A 173 6.32 2.26 2.60
C MET A 173 5.34 2.96 1.65
N GLY A 174 4.09 3.07 2.09
CA GLY A 174 3.01 3.85 1.46
C GLY A 174 2.79 5.17 2.21
N HIS A 175 1.53 5.46 2.58
CA HIS A 175 1.07 6.54 3.46
C HIS A 175 1.20 7.97 2.92
N THR A 176 2.23 8.24 2.14
CA THR A 176 2.54 9.59 1.65
C THR A 176 1.99 9.87 0.26
N HIS A 177 1.45 8.83 -0.41
CA HIS A 177 0.96 8.83 -1.78
C HIS A 177 2.02 9.21 -2.83
N ARG A 178 3.27 9.39 -2.40
CA ARG A 178 4.43 9.69 -3.24
C ARG A 178 5.12 8.42 -3.66
N ALA A 179 5.83 8.49 -4.77
CA ALA A 179 6.56 7.36 -5.30
C ALA A 179 7.99 7.75 -5.69
N ALA A 180 8.97 7.07 -5.09
CA ALA A 180 10.39 7.10 -5.49
C ALA A 180 11.20 6.07 -4.69
N ALA A 181 12.26 5.55 -5.32
CA ALA A 181 13.30 4.77 -4.65
C ALA A 181 14.61 5.57 -4.62
N ILE A 182 15.10 5.91 -3.42
CA ILE A 182 16.31 6.71 -3.24
C ILE A 182 17.37 5.90 -2.49
N PRO A 183 18.54 5.65 -3.10
CA PRO A 183 19.64 5.01 -2.40
C PRO A 183 20.36 6.01 -1.49
N TRP A 184 20.91 5.51 -0.40
CA TRP A 184 21.88 6.24 0.40
C TRP A 184 22.98 5.32 0.90
N THR A 185 24.21 5.70 0.59
CA THR A 185 25.41 4.94 0.95
C THR A 185 26.18 5.66 2.04
N THR A 186 26.58 4.93 3.08
CA THR A 186 27.52 5.42 4.10
C THR A 186 28.89 4.82 3.92
N GLY A 187 29.90 5.49 4.49
CA GLY A 187 31.19 4.87 4.82
C GLY A 187 32.34 5.18 3.86
N ILE A 188 33.54 5.28 4.44
CA ILE A 188 34.83 5.11 3.74
C ILE A 188 35.34 3.73 4.15
N GLY A 189 35.69 2.87 3.18
CA GLY A 189 36.18 1.51 3.44
C GLY A 189 35.14 0.41 3.20
N SER A 190 34.13 0.29 4.09
CA SER A 190 33.05 -0.70 3.95
C SER A 190 31.70 0.00 3.68
N PRO A 191 31.44 0.40 2.42
CA PRO A 191 30.24 1.14 2.10
C PRO A 191 28.99 0.27 2.25
N ARG A 192 27.96 0.80 2.91
CA ARG A 192 26.64 0.15 3.02
C ARG A 192 25.57 1.04 2.41
N THR A 193 24.79 0.48 1.50
CA THR A 193 23.68 1.17 0.85
C THR A 193 22.36 0.70 1.47
N VAL A 194 21.51 1.65 1.85
CA VAL A 194 20.11 1.41 2.18
C VAL A 194 19.22 2.23 1.26
N TRP A 195 17.98 1.80 1.09
CA TRP A 195 17.00 2.48 0.25
C TRP A 195 15.86 3.04 1.08
N GLY A 196 15.41 4.24 0.73
CA GLY A 196 14.08 4.72 1.05
C GLY A 196 13.18 4.56 -0.16
N VAL A 197 12.11 3.78 -0.03
CA VAL A 197 11.14 3.52 -1.11
C VAL A 197 9.76 3.96 -0.64
N GLU A 198 9.19 4.96 -1.30
CA GLU A 198 7.76 5.26 -1.24
C GLU A 198 7.11 4.68 -2.51
N VAL A 199 5.98 3.96 -2.39
CA VAL A 199 5.41 3.17 -3.51
C VAL A 199 4.23 3.82 -4.23
N GLY A 200 3.83 5.04 -3.88
CA GLY A 200 2.75 5.76 -4.55
C GLY A 200 1.36 5.51 -3.96
N ASN A 201 0.35 5.62 -4.82
CA ASN A 201 -1.06 5.31 -4.53
C ASN A 201 -1.76 4.87 -5.83
N VAL A 202 -2.99 4.37 -5.74
CA VAL A 202 -3.89 4.19 -6.91
C VAL A 202 -5.23 4.89 -6.71
N MET A 203 -5.25 5.96 -5.92
CA MET A 203 -6.44 6.77 -5.69
C MET A 203 -6.77 7.62 -6.92
N ARG A 204 -8.05 7.94 -7.13
CA ARG A 204 -8.44 9.05 -7.99
C ARG A 204 -8.26 10.37 -7.24
N GLU A 205 -7.45 11.27 -7.78
CA GLU A 205 -7.11 12.53 -7.13
C GLU A 205 -8.33 13.45 -6.92
N ASP A 206 -9.35 13.33 -7.77
CA ASP A 206 -10.62 14.07 -7.66
C ASP A 206 -11.44 13.70 -6.42
N CYS A 207 -11.14 12.57 -5.78
CA CYS A 207 -11.77 12.09 -4.55
C CYS A 207 -11.03 12.54 -3.27
N ALA A 208 -9.93 13.29 -3.41
CA ALA A 208 -9.13 13.78 -2.29
C ALA A 208 -9.68 15.10 -1.69
N ASP A 209 -10.94 15.08 -1.25
CA ASP A 209 -11.66 16.27 -0.75
C ASP A 209 -10.93 17.01 0.38
N TYR A 210 -10.11 16.29 1.15
CA TYR A 210 -9.30 16.86 2.23
C TYR A 210 -8.21 17.83 1.76
N LEU A 211 -7.83 17.81 0.48
CA LEU A 211 -6.91 18.79 -0.10
C LEU A 211 -7.58 20.14 -0.37
N LYS A 212 -8.92 20.23 -0.27
CA LYS A 212 -9.69 21.48 -0.48
C LYS A 212 -9.32 22.19 -1.79
N GLY A 213 -9.08 21.41 -2.85
CA GLY A 213 -8.74 21.90 -4.19
C GLY A 213 -7.25 22.19 -4.43
N ALA A 214 -6.36 21.95 -3.47
CA ALA A 214 -4.92 21.99 -3.72
C ALA A 214 -4.45 20.69 -4.40
N PRO A 215 -3.50 20.73 -5.35
CA PRO A 215 -2.89 19.51 -5.89
C PRO A 215 -1.92 18.89 -4.87
N GLY A 216 -1.96 17.57 -4.73
CA GLY A 216 -0.94 16.81 -4.02
C GLY A 216 0.31 16.64 -4.87
N ASN A 217 1.49 16.56 -4.25
CA ASN A 217 2.69 16.08 -4.93
C ASN A 217 2.67 14.54 -4.94
N TRP A 218 1.68 13.93 -5.59
CA TRP A 218 1.45 12.49 -5.54
C TRP A 218 1.73 11.83 -6.89
N GLN A 219 1.95 10.51 -6.86
CA GLN A 219 2.22 9.73 -8.05
C GLN A 219 1.45 8.41 -7.99
N LYS A 220 0.74 8.08 -9.07
CA LYS A 220 0.21 6.74 -9.28
C LYS A 220 1.36 5.80 -9.59
N ALA A 221 1.61 4.83 -8.72
CA ALA A 221 2.73 3.91 -8.86
C ALA A 221 2.53 2.68 -7.96
N PHE A 222 3.37 1.66 -8.13
CA PHE A 222 3.51 0.53 -7.21
C PHE A 222 4.97 0.09 -7.12
N GLY A 223 5.29 -0.79 -6.16
CA GLY A 223 6.66 -1.28 -5.93
C GLY A 223 6.90 -2.68 -6.48
N VAL A 224 8.10 -2.92 -6.99
CA VAL A 224 8.62 -4.27 -7.28
C VAL A 224 9.98 -4.42 -6.59
N LEU A 225 10.11 -5.42 -5.74
CA LEU A 225 11.30 -5.64 -4.92
C LEU A 225 12.01 -6.91 -5.38
N HIS A 226 13.27 -6.79 -5.77
CA HIS A 226 14.09 -7.92 -6.20
C HIS A 226 15.15 -8.23 -5.16
N PHE A 227 15.25 -9.51 -4.79
CA PHE A 227 16.26 -10.05 -3.88
C PHE A 227 17.06 -11.14 -4.60
N SER A 228 18.38 -11.12 -4.45
CA SER A 228 19.27 -12.17 -4.93
C SER A 228 20.47 -12.32 -4.00
N GLY A 229 20.45 -13.35 -3.15
CA GLY A 229 21.40 -13.46 -2.04
C GLY A 229 21.26 -12.27 -1.08
N ASP A 230 22.35 -11.54 -0.86
CA ASP A 230 22.36 -10.30 -0.05
C ASP A 230 22.05 -9.03 -0.88
N HIS A 231 21.81 -9.18 -2.19
CA HIS A 231 21.48 -8.06 -3.07
C HIS A 231 19.99 -7.71 -2.97
N PHE A 232 19.71 -6.42 -2.83
CA PHE A 232 18.38 -5.85 -2.86
C PHE A 232 18.32 -4.72 -3.88
N LYS A 233 17.35 -4.81 -4.80
CA LYS A 233 17.05 -3.79 -5.81
C LYS A 233 15.55 -3.47 -5.78
N PRO A 234 15.17 -2.28 -5.31
CA PRO A 234 13.80 -1.80 -5.47
C PRO A 234 13.59 -1.14 -6.83
N GLU A 235 12.40 -1.33 -7.39
CA GLU A 235 11.88 -0.61 -8.54
C GLU A 235 10.52 0.00 -8.18
N VAL A 236 10.28 1.22 -8.64
CA VAL A 236 8.98 1.89 -8.54
C VAL A 236 8.45 2.04 -9.95
N VAL A 237 7.30 1.44 -10.22
CA VAL A 237 6.66 1.43 -11.52
C VAL A 237 5.58 2.50 -11.51
N TYR A 238 5.76 3.54 -12.33
CA TYR A 238 4.84 4.66 -12.42
C TYR A 238 3.78 4.38 -13.48
N LEU A 239 2.53 4.75 -13.17
CA LEU A 239 1.43 4.76 -14.11
C LEU A 239 1.27 6.18 -14.68
N ASP A 240 0.98 6.26 -15.97
CA ASP A 240 0.65 7.52 -16.62
C ASP A 240 -0.82 7.94 -16.39
N GLU A 241 -1.23 9.07 -17.00
CA GLU A 241 -2.59 9.61 -16.89
C GLU A 241 -3.67 8.69 -17.47
N GLN A 242 -3.29 7.73 -18.31
CA GLN A 242 -4.16 6.71 -18.89
C GLN A 242 -4.09 5.38 -18.11
N ASN A 243 -3.44 5.37 -16.94
CA ASN A 243 -3.21 4.20 -16.11
C ASN A 243 -2.40 3.10 -16.82
N GLN A 244 -1.50 3.48 -17.73
CA GLN A 244 -0.59 2.57 -18.42
C GLN A 244 0.80 2.62 -17.80
N PHE A 245 1.55 1.53 -17.94
CA PHE A 245 2.96 1.48 -17.52
C PHE A 245 3.76 0.48 -18.35
N THR A 246 5.08 0.54 -18.22
CA THR A 246 5.99 -0.41 -18.87
C THR A 246 6.83 -1.12 -17.81
N TYR A 247 6.98 -2.43 -17.96
CA TYR A 247 7.88 -3.22 -17.13
C TYR A 247 8.56 -4.30 -17.96
N GLY A 248 9.89 -4.42 -17.83
CA GLY A 248 10.66 -5.41 -18.58
C GLY A 248 10.57 -5.29 -20.11
N GLY A 249 10.14 -4.14 -20.64
CA GLY A 249 9.91 -3.91 -22.07
C GLY A 249 8.48 -4.21 -22.55
N TYR A 250 7.59 -4.69 -21.69
CA TYR A 250 6.17 -4.91 -22.00
C TYR A 250 5.31 -3.74 -21.52
N GLN A 251 4.31 -3.37 -22.32
CA GLN A 251 3.33 -2.34 -21.98
C GLN A 251 2.09 -2.97 -21.34
N TYR A 252 1.65 -2.42 -20.22
CA TYR A 252 0.46 -2.83 -19.50
C TYR A 252 -0.61 -1.76 -19.68
N LEU A 253 -1.80 -2.16 -20.12
CA LEU A 253 -2.93 -1.28 -20.39
C LEU A 253 -4.06 -1.56 -19.39
N PRO A 254 -4.97 -0.59 -19.19
CA PRO A 254 -6.25 -0.84 -18.55
C PRO A 254 -6.98 -2.04 -19.19
N GLY A 255 -7.19 -3.11 -18.43
CA GLY A 255 -7.88 -4.32 -18.91
C GLY A 255 -7.00 -5.43 -19.48
N GLY A 256 -5.66 -5.33 -19.41
CA GLY A 256 -4.72 -6.41 -19.75
C GLY A 256 -3.43 -5.94 -20.43
N ALA A 257 -2.46 -6.84 -20.56
CA ALA A 257 -1.22 -6.57 -21.30
C ALA A 257 -1.43 -6.77 -22.81
N ASP A 258 -1.03 -5.78 -23.61
CA ASP A 258 -0.84 -5.94 -25.06
C ASP A 258 0.67 -5.92 -25.34
N ALA A 259 1.16 -6.85 -26.16
CA ALA A 259 2.56 -6.83 -26.60
C ALA A 259 2.81 -5.59 -27.47
N ALA A 260 3.79 -4.78 -27.09
CA ALA A 260 4.27 -3.63 -27.86
C ALA A 260 5.04 -4.04 -29.12
#